data_AF-A0A0K9GF42-F1
#
_entry.id   AF-A0A0K9GF42-F1
#
_cell.length_a   1.000
_cell.length_b   1.000
_cell.length_c   1.000
_cell.angle_alpha   90.00
_cell.angle_beta   90.00
_cell.angle_gamma   90.00
#
_symmetry.space_group_name_H-M   'P 1'
#
loop_
_entity.id
_entity.type
_entity.pdbx_description
1 polymer ?
#
loop_
_entity_poly.entity_id
_entity_poly.type
_entity_poly.pdbx_seq_one_letter_code
_entity_poly.pdbx_strand_id
1 'polypeptide(L)'
;MSLIINILGSLIEIYSWALIIYILMSWFPGARESSIGSFLARICEPFLEPFRRIVPPLGMIDLSPLVAIIVLNLAGQGIYALQFYF
;
A
#
# COMPACT_ATOMS: atom_id res chain seq x y z
N MET A 1 -3.64 24.96 -5.83
CA MET A 1 -2.87 24.08 -4.92
C MET A 1 -3.72 22.92 -4.41
N SER A 2 -4.93 23.18 -3.91
CA SER A 2 -5.88 22.15 -3.43
C SER A 2 -6.17 21.00 -4.40
N LEU A 3 -6.34 21.27 -5.71
CA LEU A 3 -6.59 20.22 -6.70
C LEU A 3 -5.47 19.17 -6.73
N ILE A 4 -4.20 19.60 -6.77
CA ILE A 4 -3.05 18.71 -6.82
C ILE A 4 -2.98 17.86 -5.55
N ILE A 5 -3.19 18.50 -4.39
CA ILE A 5 -3.19 17.81 -3.09
C ILE A 5 -4.30 16.75 -3.04
N ASN A 6 -5.52 17.08 -3.49
CA ASN A 6 -6.63 16.14 -3.51
C ASN A 6 -6.35 14.95 -4.46
N ILE A 7 -5.82 15.20 -5.65
CA ILE A 7 -5.45 14.13 -6.59
C ILE A 7 -4.40 13.21 -5.97
N LEU A 8 -3.33 13.77 -5.38
CA LEU A 8 -2.28 12.97 -4.74
C LEU A 8 -2.81 12.16 -3.55
N GLY A 9 -3.63 12.77 -2.70
CA GLY A 9 -4.25 12.08 -1.57
C GLY A 9 -5.16 10.94 -2.02
N SER A 10 -6.00 11.16 -3.05
CA SER A 10 -6.85 10.11 -3.62
C SER A 10 -6.03 8.97 -4.26
N LEU A 11 -4.90 9.27 -4.91
CA LEU A 11 -4.01 8.24 -5.45
C LEU A 11 -3.41 7.38 -4.33
N ILE A 12 -3.01 7.98 -3.21
CA ILE A 12 -2.51 7.25 -2.04
C ILE A 12 -3.59 6.35 -1.43
N GLU A 13 -4.83 6.84 -1.35
CA GLU A 13 -5.96 6.05 -0.85
C GLU A 13 -6.25 4.84 -1.76
N ILE A 14 -6.32 5.06 -3.08
CA ILE A 14 -6.50 4.00 -4.07
C ILE A 14 -5.37 2.96 -3.98
N TYR A 15 -4.11 3.43 -3.86
CA TYR A 15 -2.96 2.54 -3.72
C TYR A 15 -2.99 1.75 -2.40
N SER A 16 -3.46 2.36 -1.31
CA SER A 16 -3.67 1.68 -0.02
C SER A 16 -4.69 0.54 -0.15
N TRP A 17 -5.81 0.79 -0.85
CA TRP A 17 -6.79 -0.26 -1.15
C TRP A 17 -6.23 -1.35 -2.05
N ALA A 18 -5.41 -1.00 -3.05
CA ALA A 18 -4.75 -1.97 -3.91
C ALA A 18 -3.81 -2.89 -3.11
N LEU A 19 -3.06 -2.35 -2.14
CA LEU A 19 -2.24 -3.14 -1.22
C LEU A 19 -3.10 -4.09 -0.38
N ILE A 20 -4.20 -3.60 0.19
CA ILE A 20 -5.12 -4.43 0.98
C ILE A 20 -5.64 -5.60 0.14
N ILE A 21 -6.14 -5.32 -1.07
CA ILE A 21 -6.63 -6.36 -1.99
C ILE A 21 -5.52 -7.36 -2.30
N TYR A 22 -4.32 -6.88 -2.64
CA TYR A 22 -3.17 -7.73 -2.94
C TYR A 22 -2.77 -8.66 -1.79
N ILE A 23 -2.82 -8.16 -0.55
CA ILE A 23 -2.56 -8.96 0.65
C ILE A 23 -3.66 -9.99 0.84
N LEU A 24 -4.93 -9.60 0.74
CA LEU A 24 -6.06 -10.52 0.89
C LEU A 24 -6.06 -11.62 -0.18
N MET A 25 -5.60 -11.32 -1.40
CA MET A 25 -5.43 -12.32 -2.45
C MET A 25 -4.42 -13.42 -2.07
N SER A 26 -3.53 -13.19 -1.11
CA SER A 26 -2.64 -14.24 -0.60
C SER A 26 -3.36 -15.31 0.23
N TRP A 27 -4.56 -15.00 0.74
CA TRP A 27 -5.34 -15.92 1.56
C TRP A 27 -6.20 -16.87 0.73
N PHE A 28 -6.41 -16.55 -0.55
CA PHE A 28 -7.19 -17.36 -1.48
C PHE A 28 -6.24 -18.12 -2.43
N PRO A 29 -6.26 -19.46 -2.44
CA PRO A 29 -5.45 -20.25 -3.37
C PRO A 29 -5.72 -19.87 -4.83
N GLY A 30 -4.69 -19.68 -5.65
CA GLY A 30 -4.84 -19.36 -7.08
C GLY A 30 -5.13 -17.88 -7.39
N ALA A 31 -5.43 -17.05 -6.38
CA ALA A 31 -5.80 -15.66 -6.62
C ALA A 31 -4.59 -14.81 -7.03
N ARG A 32 -3.42 -14.98 -6.40
CA ARG A 32 -2.19 -14.25 -6.75
C ARG A 32 -1.69 -14.57 -8.16
N GLU A 33 -1.93 -15.79 -8.62
CA GLU A 33 -1.53 -16.29 -9.94
C GLU A 33 -2.45 -15.78 -11.07
N SER A 34 -3.61 -15.24 -10.72
CA SER A 34 -4.53 -14.63 -11.70
C SER A 34 -3.90 -13.42 -12.40
N SER A 35 -4.47 -13.02 -13.55
CA SER A 35 -4.04 -11.82 -14.28
C SER A 35 -4.12 -10.56 -13.40
N ILE A 36 -5.12 -10.47 -12.52
CA ILE A 36 -5.28 -9.35 -11.58
C ILE A 36 -4.22 -9.43 -10.48
N GLY A 37 -3.96 -10.62 -9.94
CA GLY A 37 -2.96 -10.84 -8.89
C GLY A 37 -1.54 -10.53 -9.35
N SER A 38 -1.18 -10.97 -10.56
CA SER A 38 0.12 -10.66 -11.17
C SER A 38 0.26 -9.17 -11.52
N PHE A 39 -0.81 -8.50 -11.95
CA PHE A 39 -0.82 -7.05 -12.14
C PHE A 39 -0.59 -6.30 -10.83
N LEU A 40 -1.33 -6.65 -9.77
CA LEU A 40 -1.17 -6.05 -8.46
C LEU A 40 0.22 -6.33 -7.88
N ALA A 41 0.77 -7.53 -8.06
CA ALA A 41 2.13 -7.86 -7.62
C ALA A 41 3.17 -6.90 -8.22
N ARG A 42 3.10 -6.62 -9.52
CA ARG A 42 4.04 -5.69 -10.18
C ARG A 42 4.01 -4.27 -9.61
N ILE A 43 2.87 -3.87 -9.07
CA ILE A 43 2.63 -2.52 -8.55
C ILE A 43 2.90 -2.44 -7.03
N CYS A 44 2.56 -3.49 -6.29
CA CYS A 44 2.61 -3.54 -4.83
C CYS A 44 3.97 -4.03 -4.31
N GLU A 45 4.59 -5.02 -4.96
CA GLU A 45 5.83 -5.65 -4.48
C GLU A 45 7.01 -4.68 -4.38
N PRO A 46 7.27 -3.77 -5.34
CA PRO A 46 8.37 -2.82 -5.22
C PRO A 46 8.25 -1.90 -3.98
N PHE A 47 7.02 -1.58 -3.58
CA PHE A 47 6.78 -0.79 -2.37
C PHE A 47 6.90 -1.64 -1.11
N LEU A 48 6.43 -2.89 -1.12
CA LEU A 48 6.48 -3.80 0.03
C LEU A 48 7.88 -4.34 0.32
N GLU A 49 8.73 -4.50 -0.70
CA GLU A 49 10.06 -5.10 -0.57
C GLU A 49 10.97 -4.40 0.45
N PRO A 50 11.09 -3.05 0.47
CA PRO A 50 11.80 -2.34 1.54
C PRO A 50 11.27 -2.67 2.94
N PHE A 51 9.95 -2.77 3.12
CA PHE A 51 9.37 -3.09 4.43
C PHE A 51 9.67 -4.52 4.85
N ARG A 52 9.70 -5.49 3.93
CA ARG A 52 10.11 -6.87 4.24
C ARG A 52 11.57 -6.99 4.69
N ARG A 53 12.42 -6.07 4.25
CA ARG A 53 13.84 -6.03 4.68
C ARG A 53 14.00 -5.45 6.08
N ILE A 54 13.09 -4.58 6.51
CA ILE A 54 13.15 -3.87 7.80
C ILE A 54 12.34 -4.60 8.88
N VAL A 55 11.17 -5.12 8.51
CA VAL A 55 10.22 -5.76 9.42
C VAL A 55 10.45 -7.28 9.36
N PRO A 56 11.00 -7.89 10.42
CA PRO A 56 11.18 -9.34 10.44
C PRO A 56 9.81 -10.05 10.43
N PRO A 57 9.68 -11.20 9.75
CA PRO A 57 8.44 -11.97 9.76
C PRO A 57 8.16 -12.53 11.17
N LEU A 58 6.90 -12.55 11.58
CA LEU A 58 6.48 -13.20 12.82
C LEU A 58 6.05 -14.63 12.51
N GLY A 59 6.99 -15.56 12.64
CA GLY A 59 6.79 -16.96 12.24
C GLY A 59 6.53 -17.05 10.74
N MET A 60 5.33 -17.48 10.36
CA MET A 60 4.91 -17.61 8.96
C MET A 60 4.13 -16.40 8.43
N ILE A 61 3.86 -15.40 9.29
CA ILE A 61 3.04 -14.24 8.94
C ILE A 61 3.94 -13.06 8.57
N ASP A 62 3.73 -12.55 7.36
CA ASP A 62 4.35 -11.31 6.88
C ASP A 62 3.60 -10.09 7.46
N LEU A 63 4.23 -9.40 8.42
CA LEU A 63 3.70 -8.15 8.98
C LEU A 63 4.10 -6.91 8.17
N SER A 64 5.03 -7.04 7.22
CA SER A 64 5.49 -5.91 6.41
C SER A 64 4.36 -5.16 5.70
N PRO A 65 3.27 -5.80 5.21
CA PRO A 65 2.24 -5.07 4.52
C PRO A 65 1.40 -4.19 5.45
N LEU A 66 1.22 -4.61 6.71
CA LEU A 66 0.54 -3.79 7.71
C LEU A 66 1.33 -2.51 7.98
N VAL A 67 2.64 -2.65 8.19
CA VAL A 67 3.54 -1.50 8.42
C VAL A 67 3.56 -0.59 7.19
N ALA A 68 3.63 -1.16 6.00
CA ALA A 68 3.62 -0.41 4.74
C ALA A 68 2.34 0.42 4.58
N ILE A 69 1.16 -0.16 4.87
CA ILE A 69 -0.13 0.54 4.83
C ILE A 69 -0.16 1.68 5.86
N ILE A 70 0.33 1.46 7.08
CA ILE A 70 0.37 2.51 8.11
C ILE A 70 1.23 3.69 7.63
N VAL A 71 2.44 3.41 7.14
CA VAL A 71 3.35 4.46 6.63
C VAL A 71 2.74 5.22 5.47
N LEU A 72 2.09 4.51 4.55
CA LEU A 72 1.42 5.11 3.40
C LEU A 72 0.25 6.02 3.81
N ASN A 73 -0.57 5.60 4.79
CA ASN A 73 -1.67 6.40 5.31
C ASN A 73 -1.17 7.64 6.05
N LEU A 74 -0.10 7.52 6.83
CA LEU A 74 0.53 8.68 7.48
C LEU A 74 1.07 9.68 6.45
N ALA A 75 1.68 9.19 5.37
CA ALA A 75 2.11 10.04 4.26
C ALA A 75 0.92 10.77 3.61
N GLY A 76 -0.20 10.07 3.38
CA GLY A 76 -1.44 10.66 2.87
C GLY A 76 -2.00 11.76 3.79
N GLN A 77 -2.07 11.51 5.10
CA GLN A 77 -2.47 12.52 6.08
C GLN A 77 -1.54 13.74 6.07
N GLY A 78 -0.22 13.52 5.94
CA GLY A 78 0.75 14.60 5.79
C GLY A 78 0.50 15.45 4.55
N ILE A 79 0.15 14.84 3.42
CA ILE A 79 -0.22 15.56 2.18
C ILE A 79 -1.47 16.42 2.38
N TYR A 80 -2.51 15.88 3.03
CA TYR A 80 -3.70 16.68 3.35
C TYR A 80 -3.41 17.78 4.36
N ALA A 81 -2.50 17.57 5.31
CA ALA A 81 -2.10 18.60 6.27
C ALA A 81 -1.47 19.83 5.59
N LEU A 82 -0.83 19.66 4.42
CA LEU A 82 -0.30 20.79 3.64
C LEU A 82 -1.40 21.77 3.19
N GLN A 83 -2.66 21.36 3.12
CA GLN A 83 -3.78 22.26 2.79
C GLN A 83 -3.99 23.36 3.82
N PHE A 84 -3.56 23.16 5.07
CA PHE A 84 -3.68 24.20 6.10
C PHE A 84 -2.59 25.27 6.00
N TYR A 85 -1.53 25.02 5.22
CA TYR A 85 -0.40 25.94 5.08
C TYR A 85 -0.42 26.75 3.77
N PHE A 86 -1.22 26.33 2.78
CA PHE A 86 -1.33 26.95 1.44
C PHE A 86 -2.78 27.26 1.10
#